data_AF-Q84RC1-F1
#
_entry.id   AF-Q84RC1-F1
#
_cell.length_a   1.000
_cell.length_b   1.000
_cell.length_c   1.000
_cell.angle_alpha   90.00
_cell.angle_beta   90.00
_cell.angle_gamma   90.00
#
_symmetry.space_group_name_H-M   'P 1'
#
loop_
_entity.id
_entity.type
_entity.pdbx_description
1 polymer ?
#
loop_
_entity_poly.entity_id
_entity_poly.type
_entity_poly.pdbx_seq_one_letter_code
_entity_poly.pdbx_strand_id
1 'polypeptide(L)'
;YDTAWVAMIPSRNSVNQPCFPQCLDWILENQREDGSWGLSPSHSLLVKDSLSSTLACLLALSKWGVGDNQVQRGLIFIKKHGWAVDNKDQISPVGFRILFPSMIKYAEKMNLNLPLGPDIVNLAISNRDLAIERALQSDFKGNVSNLEYMAEGLGELCQWKELMVHQRENGSLFDSPAATA
;
A
#
# COMPACT_ATOMS: atom_id res chain seq x y z
N TYR A 1 6.14 1.11 5.11
CA TYR A 1 4.86 1.33 4.41
C TYR A 1 4.49 2.81 4.41
N ASP A 2 4.20 3.40 5.56
CA ASP A 2 3.68 4.77 5.72
C ASP A 2 4.57 5.85 5.11
N THR A 3 5.90 5.78 5.30
CA THR A 3 6.86 6.70 4.68
C THR A 3 6.69 6.80 3.17
N ALA A 4 6.32 5.70 2.50
CA ALA A 4 6.11 5.69 1.06
C ALA A 4 4.82 6.41 0.64
N TRP A 5 3.75 6.31 1.43
CA TRP A 5 2.55 7.10 1.21
C TRP A 5 2.81 8.59 1.37
N VAL A 6 3.52 8.99 2.43
CA VAL A 6 3.93 10.39 2.64
C VAL A 6 4.85 10.88 1.51
N ALA A 7 5.77 10.04 1.03
CA ALA A 7 6.65 10.38 -0.08
C ALA A 7 5.89 10.63 -1.39
N MET A 8 4.68 10.07 -1.56
CA MET A 8 3.87 10.27 -2.76
C MET A 8 3.11 11.61 -2.79
N ILE A 9 3.10 12.39 -1.72
CA ILE A 9 2.38 13.67 -1.67
C ILE A 9 3.09 14.71 -2.56
N PRO A 10 2.43 15.29 -3.57
CA PRO A 10 3.01 16.35 -4.37
C PRO A 10 3.10 17.67 -3.62
N SER A 11 4.12 18.47 -3.94
CA SER A 11 4.29 19.82 -3.41
C SER A 11 3.12 20.71 -3.85
N ARG A 12 2.66 21.58 -2.95
CA ARG A 12 1.64 22.59 -3.26
C ARG A 12 2.08 23.55 -4.38
N ASN A 13 3.38 23.73 -4.54
CA ASN A 13 3.96 24.65 -5.52
C ASN A 13 4.27 23.98 -6.87
N SER A 14 4.39 22.64 -6.89
CA SER A 14 4.69 21.89 -8.11
C SER A 14 4.26 20.43 -7.99
N VAL A 15 3.39 19.99 -8.89
CA VAL A 15 2.91 18.60 -8.95
C VAL A 15 4.02 17.60 -9.30
N ASN A 16 5.14 18.08 -9.84
CA ASN A 16 6.29 17.27 -10.26
C ASN A 16 7.39 17.20 -9.19
N GLN A 17 7.11 17.66 -7.96
CA GLN A 17 8.06 17.58 -6.85
C GLN A 17 7.39 16.99 -5.60
N PRO A 18 8.10 16.17 -4.82
CA PRO A 18 7.57 15.69 -3.54
C PRO A 18 7.43 16.84 -2.54
N CYS A 19 6.35 16.82 -1.76
CA CYS A 19 6.18 17.73 -0.63
C CYS A 19 7.20 17.42 0.49
N PHE A 20 7.55 16.15 0.66
CA PHE A 20 8.47 15.67 1.70
C PHE A 20 9.62 14.87 1.07
N PRO A 21 10.62 15.54 0.44
CA PRO A 21 11.71 14.87 -0.26
C PRO A 21 12.50 13.90 0.63
N GLN A 22 12.63 14.20 1.93
CA GLN A 22 13.35 13.36 2.88
C GLN A 22 12.72 11.96 3.04
N CYS A 23 11.40 11.84 2.84
CA CYS A 23 10.74 10.52 2.83
C CYS A 23 11.18 9.71 1.61
N LEU A 24 11.39 10.36 0.47
CA LEU A 24 11.87 9.71 -0.74
C LEU A 24 13.34 9.30 -0.61
N ASP A 25 14.18 10.18 -0.04
CA ASP A 25 15.59 9.89 0.27
C ASP A 25 15.70 8.67 1.20
N TRP A 26 14.88 8.63 2.26
CA TRP A 26 14.83 7.49 3.17
C TRP A 26 14.50 6.18 2.44
N ILE A 27 13.55 6.19 1.50
CA ILE A 27 13.20 4.98 0.73
C ILE A 27 14.39 4.51 -0.10
N LEU A 28 15.09 5.42 -0.78
CA LEU A 28 16.26 5.12 -1.61
C LEU A 28 17.41 4.48 -0.83
N GLU A 29 17.63 4.96 0.40
CA GLU A 29 18.75 4.58 1.27
C GLU A 29 18.48 3.33 2.12
N ASN A 30 17.21 2.95 2.32
CA ASN A 30 16.82 1.89 3.27
C ASN A 30 16.25 0.63 2.60
N GLN A 31 16.53 0.41 1.31
CA GLN A 31 16.22 -0.87 0.67
C GLN A 31 17.15 -1.97 1.22
N ARG A 32 16.56 -3.12 1.57
CA ARG A 32 17.30 -4.27 2.10
C ARG A 32 18.05 -5.00 0.99
N GLU A 33 18.99 -5.87 1.38
CA GLU A 33 19.82 -6.65 0.44
C GLU A 33 18.99 -7.53 -0.50
N ASP A 34 17.90 -8.14 0.02
CA ASP A 34 16.98 -8.98 -0.75
C ASP A 34 16.02 -8.20 -1.67
N GLY A 35 16.11 -6.87 -1.69
CA GLY A 35 15.28 -5.97 -2.48
C GLY A 35 13.99 -5.51 -1.80
N SER A 36 13.70 -5.97 -0.59
CA SER A 36 12.48 -5.59 0.14
C SER A 36 12.63 -4.31 0.97
N TRP A 37 11.49 -3.79 1.41
CA TRP A 37 11.35 -2.92 2.58
C TRP A 37 10.38 -3.59 3.56
N GLY A 38 10.57 -3.35 4.86
CA GLY A 38 9.71 -3.92 5.91
C GLY A 38 10.47 -4.30 7.18
N LEU A 39 9.73 -4.73 8.21
CA LEU A 39 10.25 -4.93 9.55
C LEU A 39 11.23 -6.11 9.65
N SER A 40 10.88 -7.28 9.10
CA SER A 40 11.71 -8.50 9.22
C SER A 40 11.48 -9.54 8.10
N PRO A 41 12.38 -9.67 7.12
CA PRO A 41 12.33 -10.65 6.03
C PRO A 41 12.76 -12.04 6.48
N SER A 42 13.43 -12.16 7.64
CA SER A 42 13.80 -13.46 8.21
C SER A 42 12.63 -14.11 8.95
N HIS A 43 11.58 -13.36 9.29
CA HIS A 43 10.41 -13.95 9.90
C HIS A 43 9.52 -14.58 8.83
N SER A 44 9.59 -15.90 8.72
CA SER A 44 8.92 -16.69 7.67
C SER A 44 7.41 -16.47 7.54
N LEU A 45 6.75 -15.96 8.58
CA LEU A 45 5.30 -15.67 8.61
C LEU A 45 4.91 -14.23 8.26
N LEU A 46 5.86 -13.30 8.10
CA LEU A 46 5.60 -11.86 7.89
C LEU A 46 5.86 -11.40 6.43
N VAL A 47 5.82 -12.32 5.48
CA VAL A 47 6.12 -12.00 4.07
C VAL A 47 5.13 -10.97 3.51
N LYS A 48 3.87 -10.99 3.95
CA LYS A 48 2.84 -10.01 3.55
C LYS A 48 3.14 -8.57 3.98
N ASP A 49 3.79 -8.38 5.14
CA ASP A 49 4.26 -7.06 5.58
C ASP A 49 5.34 -6.53 4.62
N SER A 50 6.32 -7.39 4.32
CA SER A 50 7.41 -7.04 3.41
C SER A 50 6.91 -6.78 1.99
N LEU A 51 5.95 -7.58 1.51
CA LEU A 51 5.29 -7.34 0.22
C LEU A 51 4.58 -5.97 0.20
N SER A 52 3.83 -5.64 1.26
CA SER A 52 3.10 -4.37 1.33
C SER A 52 4.03 -3.17 1.38
N SER A 53 5.04 -3.22 2.26
CA SER A 53 6.04 -2.17 2.38
C SER A 53 6.86 -2.00 1.10
N THR A 54 7.25 -3.10 0.45
CA THR A 54 7.98 -3.07 -0.82
C THR A 54 7.15 -2.45 -1.92
N LEU A 55 5.90 -2.92 -2.11
CA LEU A 55 5.04 -2.38 -3.17
C LEU A 55 4.75 -0.88 -2.96
N ALA A 56 4.49 -0.44 -1.73
CA ALA A 56 4.32 0.99 -1.43
C ALA A 56 5.57 1.80 -1.81
N CYS A 57 6.78 1.31 -1.49
CA CYS A 57 8.03 1.98 -1.86
C CYS A 57 8.23 2.01 -3.38
N LEU A 58 7.89 0.93 -4.10
CA LEU A 58 7.97 0.90 -5.56
C LEU A 58 7.04 1.94 -6.20
N LEU A 59 5.82 2.11 -5.68
CA LEU A 59 4.89 3.15 -6.13
C LEU A 59 5.48 4.54 -5.90
N ALA A 60 6.04 4.80 -4.72
CA ALA A 60 6.67 6.10 -4.42
C ALA A 60 7.85 6.42 -5.35
N LEU A 61 8.76 5.46 -5.56
CA LEU A 61 9.91 5.62 -6.46
C LEU A 61 9.46 5.83 -7.91
N SER A 62 8.48 5.04 -8.35
CA SER A 62 7.95 5.11 -9.72
C SER A 62 7.19 6.40 -9.98
N LYS A 63 6.51 6.96 -8.97
CA LYS A 63 5.79 8.24 -9.06
C LYS A 63 6.74 9.38 -9.42
N TRP A 64 7.94 9.36 -8.85
CA TRP A 64 8.93 10.41 -9.02
C TRP A 64 9.97 10.09 -10.09
N GLY A 65 9.92 8.91 -10.72
CA GLY A 65 10.86 8.50 -11.76
C GLY A 65 12.29 8.40 -11.25
N VAL A 66 12.48 7.88 -10.03
CA VAL A 66 13.81 7.75 -9.40
C VAL A 66 14.05 6.32 -8.90
N GLY A 67 15.31 5.98 -8.67
CA GLY A 67 15.68 4.72 -8.01
C GLY A 67 15.48 3.48 -8.87
N ASP A 68 15.77 3.53 -10.17
CA ASP A 68 15.56 2.42 -11.12
C ASP A 68 16.16 1.09 -10.63
N ASN A 69 17.35 1.11 -10.04
CA ASN A 69 17.99 -0.07 -9.45
C ASN A 69 17.18 -0.62 -8.26
N GLN A 70 16.72 0.26 -7.37
CA GLN A 70 15.86 -0.10 -6.24
C GLN A 70 14.53 -0.67 -6.74
N VAL A 71 13.94 -0.08 -7.78
CA VAL A 71 12.71 -0.58 -8.40
C VAL A 71 12.91 -1.99 -8.95
N GLN A 72 13.96 -2.22 -9.74
CA GLN A 72 14.27 -3.54 -10.30
C GLN A 72 14.44 -4.60 -9.21
N ARG A 73 15.19 -4.29 -8.15
CA ARG A 73 15.40 -5.21 -7.02
C ARG A 73 14.12 -5.51 -6.26
N GLY A 74 13.27 -4.51 -6.04
CA GLY A 74 11.97 -4.71 -5.38
C GLY A 74 11.00 -5.55 -6.23
N LEU A 75 11.02 -5.40 -7.55
CA LEU A 75 10.25 -6.25 -8.45
C LEU A 75 10.73 -7.71 -8.39
N ILE A 76 12.05 -7.95 -8.33
CA ILE A 76 12.61 -9.30 -8.13
C ILE A 76 12.11 -9.90 -6.80
N PHE A 77 12.09 -9.11 -5.72
CA PHE A 77 11.54 -9.53 -4.44
C PHE A 77 10.06 -9.92 -4.55
N ILE A 78 9.22 -9.06 -5.15
CA ILE A 78 7.79 -9.35 -5.36
C ILE A 78 7.60 -10.63 -6.17
N LYS A 79 8.38 -10.84 -7.23
CA LYS A 79 8.32 -12.07 -8.04
C LYS A 79 8.61 -13.30 -7.20
N LYS A 80 9.65 -13.25 -6.38
CA LYS A 80 10.10 -14.36 -5.53
C LYS A 80 9.09 -14.68 -4.42
N HIS A 81 8.43 -13.67 -3.88
CA HIS A 81 7.59 -13.78 -2.69
C HIS A 81 6.08 -13.66 -2.96
N GLY A 82 5.66 -13.55 -4.22
CA GLY A 82 4.26 -13.43 -4.62
C GLY A 82 3.37 -14.59 -4.15
N TRP A 83 3.93 -15.76 -3.91
CA TRP A 83 3.23 -16.92 -3.32
C TRP A 83 2.59 -16.63 -1.96
N ALA A 84 3.06 -15.61 -1.23
CA ALA A 84 2.56 -15.28 0.09
C ALA A 84 1.24 -14.48 0.06
N VAL A 85 0.83 -13.95 -1.09
CA VAL A 85 -0.34 -13.06 -1.21
C VAL A 85 -1.64 -13.76 -0.79
N ASP A 86 -1.86 -14.98 -1.25
CA ASP A 86 -3.06 -15.78 -0.95
C ASP A 86 -2.82 -16.90 0.08
N ASN A 87 -1.57 -17.08 0.52
CA ASN A 87 -1.22 -18.07 1.52
C ASN A 87 -1.88 -17.76 2.87
N LYS A 88 -2.67 -18.70 3.38
CA LYS A 88 -3.43 -18.56 4.64
C LYS A 88 -2.58 -18.72 5.90
N ASP A 89 -1.44 -19.37 5.80
CA ASP A 89 -0.50 -19.58 6.91
C ASP A 89 0.35 -18.32 7.17
N GLN A 90 0.39 -17.38 6.22
CA GLN A 90 1.05 -16.09 6.37
C GLN A 90 0.19 -15.12 7.17
N ILE A 91 0.79 -14.45 8.16
CA ILE A 91 0.14 -13.43 8.96
C ILE A 91 -0.14 -12.22 8.06
N SER A 92 -1.40 -11.81 7.98
CA SER A 92 -1.81 -10.64 7.21
C SER A 92 -1.72 -9.39 8.10
N PRO A 93 -0.99 -8.33 7.68
CA PRO A 93 -1.10 -7.04 8.35
C PRO A 93 -2.54 -6.51 8.24
N VAL A 94 -2.89 -5.57 9.13
CA VAL A 94 -4.20 -4.93 9.13
C VAL A 94 -4.48 -4.35 7.75
N GLY A 95 -5.65 -4.67 7.21
CA GLY A 95 -6.09 -4.17 5.91
C GLY A 95 -5.42 -4.77 4.68
N PHE A 96 -4.49 -5.72 4.82
CA PHE A 96 -3.77 -6.33 3.69
C PHE A 96 -4.69 -6.74 2.53
N ARG A 97 -5.83 -7.38 2.85
CA ARG A 97 -6.83 -7.85 1.89
C ARG A 97 -7.38 -6.73 0.98
N ILE A 98 -7.38 -5.49 1.46
CA ILE A 98 -7.88 -4.33 0.71
C ILE A 98 -6.71 -3.50 0.17
N LEU A 99 -5.77 -3.14 1.04
CA LEU A 99 -4.66 -2.25 0.73
C LEU A 99 -3.73 -2.83 -0.35
N PHE A 100 -3.34 -4.10 -0.22
CA PHE A 100 -2.38 -4.70 -1.16
C PHE A 100 -2.94 -4.81 -2.58
N PRO A 101 -4.15 -5.34 -2.80
CA PRO A 101 -4.73 -5.37 -4.15
C PRO A 101 -5.05 -3.97 -4.71
N SER A 102 -5.35 -2.99 -3.85
CA SER A 102 -5.49 -1.60 -4.28
C SER A 102 -4.17 -1.01 -4.78
N MET A 103 -3.05 -1.32 -4.13
CA MET A 103 -1.73 -0.93 -4.62
C MET A 103 -1.36 -1.63 -5.94
N ILE A 104 -1.80 -2.87 -6.17
CA ILE A 104 -1.64 -3.54 -7.48
C ILE A 104 -2.35 -2.73 -8.58
N LYS A 105 -3.60 -2.35 -8.35
CA LYS A 105 -4.35 -1.49 -9.29
C LYS A 105 -3.69 -0.13 -9.47
N TYR A 106 -3.07 0.43 -8.42
CA TYR A 106 -2.33 1.68 -8.53
C TYR A 106 -1.07 1.51 -9.39
N ALA A 107 -0.31 0.43 -9.20
CA ALA A 107 0.85 0.11 -10.03
C ALA A 107 0.47 0.00 -11.53
N GLU A 108 -0.66 -0.64 -11.83
CA GLU A 108 -1.19 -0.73 -13.20
C GLU A 108 -1.50 0.66 -13.79
N LYS A 109 -2.19 1.54 -13.04
CA LYS A 109 -2.45 2.93 -13.46
C LYS A 109 -1.17 3.73 -13.73
N MET A 110 -0.06 3.35 -13.09
CA MET A 110 1.26 3.98 -13.24
C MET A 110 2.15 3.31 -14.30
N ASN A 111 1.64 2.29 -15.03
CA ASN A 111 2.42 1.46 -15.95
C ASN A 111 3.60 0.72 -15.28
N LEU A 112 3.53 0.48 -13.97
CA LEU A 112 4.49 -0.35 -13.24
C LEU A 112 4.06 -1.82 -13.34
N ASN A 113 4.74 -2.57 -14.21
CA ASN A 113 4.45 -3.98 -14.46
C ASN A 113 4.91 -4.86 -13.28
N LEU A 114 3.98 -5.33 -12.46
CA LEU A 114 4.28 -6.22 -11.34
C LEU A 114 4.45 -7.67 -11.83
N PRO A 115 5.54 -8.36 -11.44
CA PRO A 115 5.81 -9.74 -11.84
C PRO A 115 5.03 -10.76 -10.98
N LEU A 116 3.71 -10.57 -10.88
CA LEU A 116 2.79 -11.47 -10.20
C LEU A 116 2.03 -12.32 -11.23
N GLY A 117 1.73 -13.56 -10.86
CA GLY A 117 0.92 -14.44 -11.70
C GLY A 117 -0.51 -13.89 -11.86
N PRO A 118 -1.13 -13.97 -13.05
CA PRO A 118 -2.49 -13.49 -13.28
C PRO A 118 -3.52 -14.05 -12.28
N ASP A 119 -3.39 -15.33 -11.91
CA ASP A 119 -4.30 -15.97 -10.96
C ASP A 119 -4.22 -15.36 -9.56
N ILE A 120 -3.00 -15.05 -9.09
CA ILE A 120 -2.76 -14.38 -7.80
C ILE A 120 -3.39 -12.98 -7.82
N VAL A 121 -3.16 -12.23 -8.90
CA VAL A 121 -3.69 -10.87 -9.08
C VAL A 121 -5.22 -10.89 -9.10
N ASN A 122 -5.81 -11.75 -9.93
CA ASN A 122 -7.26 -11.85 -10.08
C ASN A 122 -7.94 -12.27 -8.77
N LEU A 123 -7.37 -13.25 -8.07
CA LEU A 123 -7.88 -13.70 -6.77
C LEU A 123 -7.79 -12.57 -5.73
N ALA A 124 -6.67 -11.85 -5.68
CA ALA A 124 -6.45 -10.75 -4.74
C ALA A 124 -7.44 -9.59 -4.99
N ILE A 125 -7.64 -9.21 -6.26
CA ILE A 125 -8.58 -8.17 -6.66
C ILE A 125 -10.03 -8.58 -6.35
N SER A 126 -10.43 -9.79 -6.72
CA SER A 126 -11.78 -10.32 -6.43
C SER A 126 -12.06 -10.36 -4.93
N ASN A 127 -11.09 -10.82 -4.13
CA ASN A 127 -11.22 -10.85 -2.67
C ASN A 127 -11.33 -9.46 -2.05
N ARG A 128 -10.65 -8.45 -2.62
CA ARG A 128 -10.79 -7.03 -2.25
C ARG A 128 -12.19 -6.53 -2.57
N ASP A 129 -12.65 -6.70 -3.81
CA ASP A 129 -13.95 -6.19 -4.25
C ASP A 129 -15.09 -6.79 -3.41
N LEU A 130 -15.06 -8.10 -3.14
CA LEU A 130 -16.00 -8.76 -2.22
C LEU A 130 -15.90 -8.25 -0.78
N ALA A 131 -14.71 -7.87 -0.31
CA ALA A 131 -14.56 -7.31 1.04
C ALA A 131 -15.21 -5.93 1.15
N ILE A 132 -14.98 -5.08 0.13
CA ILE A 132 -15.56 -3.74 0.05
C ILE A 132 -17.08 -3.84 -0.11
N GLU A 133 -17.58 -4.70 -1.00
CA GLU A 133 -19.02 -4.88 -1.20
C GLU A 133 -19.73 -5.31 0.09
N ARG A 134 -19.19 -6.30 0.80
CA ARG A 134 -19.75 -6.74 2.10
C ARG A 134 -19.73 -5.64 3.15
N ALA A 135 -18.69 -4.82 3.16
CA ALA A 135 -18.57 -3.71 4.07
C ALA A 135 -19.60 -2.60 3.77
N LEU A 136 -19.91 -2.37 2.49
CA LEU A 136 -20.90 -1.38 2.07
C LEU A 136 -22.35 -1.87 2.23
N GLN A 137 -22.61 -3.18 2.12
CA GLN A 137 -23.96 -3.77 2.27
C GLN A 137 -24.37 -3.97 3.74
N SER A 138 -23.42 -4.02 4.66
CA SER A 138 -23.74 -4.15 6.09
C SER A 138 -24.04 -2.76 6.65
N ASP A 139 -25.32 -2.49 6.94
CA ASP A 139 -25.80 -1.29 7.66
C ASP A 139 -25.13 -1.19 9.05
N PHE A 140 -23.88 -0.74 9.12
CA PHE A 140 -23.11 -0.23 10.28
C PHE A 140 -23.27 -0.93 11.66
N LYS A 141 -23.83 -2.14 11.76
CA LYS A 141 -24.21 -2.78 13.04
C LYS A 141 -23.52 -4.10 13.35
N GLY A 142 -22.53 -4.52 12.55
CA GLY A 142 -21.80 -5.74 12.84
C GLY A 142 -20.41 -5.79 12.22
N ASN A 143 -19.42 -5.31 12.97
CA ASN A 143 -18.01 -5.70 12.82
C ASN A 143 -17.32 -5.41 11.47
N VAL A 144 -17.74 -4.38 10.75
CA VAL A 144 -16.96 -3.77 9.65
C VAL A 144 -16.57 -2.32 9.97
N SER A 145 -16.30 -2.06 11.25
CA SER A 145 -15.55 -0.89 11.67
C SER A 145 -14.20 -0.89 10.96
N ASN A 146 -13.93 0.18 10.21
CA ASN A 146 -12.62 0.64 9.74
C ASN A 146 -12.23 0.33 8.27
N LEU A 147 -13.18 0.23 7.32
CA LEU A 147 -12.83 0.52 5.91
C LEU A 147 -12.16 1.90 5.78
N GLU A 148 -12.67 2.85 6.56
CA GLU A 148 -12.19 4.21 6.71
C GLU A 148 -10.71 4.28 7.15
N TYR A 149 -10.25 3.35 7.98
CA TYR A 149 -8.84 3.28 8.38
C TYR A 149 -7.89 2.89 7.24
N MET A 150 -8.45 2.33 6.16
CA MET A 150 -7.73 1.90 4.95
C MET A 150 -8.00 2.87 3.79
N ALA A 151 -8.24 4.15 4.08
CA ALA A 151 -8.62 5.16 3.11
C ALA A 151 -7.65 5.25 1.92
N GLU A 152 -6.36 5.06 2.16
CA GLU A 152 -5.31 5.06 1.14
C GLU A 152 -5.48 3.93 0.11
N GLY A 153 -6.15 2.84 0.50
CA GLY A 153 -6.53 1.75 -0.41
C GLY A 153 -7.91 1.90 -1.04
N LEU A 154 -8.72 2.87 -0.64
CA LEU A 154 -10.06 3.07 -1.22
C LEU A 154 -10.04 4.00 -2.43
N GLY A 155 -9.16 4.99 -2.44
CA GLY A 155 -9.02 5.93 -3.56
C GLY A 155 -10.35 6.58 -3.93
N GLU A 156 -10.79 6.41 -5.19
CA GLU A 156 -12.03 6.97 -5.71
C GLU A 156 -13.31 6.40 -5.05
N LEU A 157 -13.22 5.23 -4.40
CA LEU A 157 -14.34 4.64 -3.66
C LEU A 157 -14.53 5.29 -2.28
N CYS A 158 -13.58 6.11 -1.83
CA CYS A 158 -13.63 6.73 -0.52
C CYS A 158 -14.59 7.93 -0.51
N GLN A 159 -15.54 7.93 0.43
CA GLN A 159 -16.40 9.09 0.69
C GLN A 159 -15.67 10.09 1.60
N TRP A 160 -14.72 10.84 1.04
CA TRP A 160 -13.83 11.73 1.80
C TRP A 160 -14.56 12.67 2.77
N LYS A 161 -15.72 13.21 2.40
CA LYS A 161 -16.51 14.08 3.29
C LYS A 161 -16.97 13.36 4.56
N GLU A 162 -17.37 12.10 4.43
CA GLU A 162 -17.80 11.27 5.55
C GLU A 162 -16.58 10.83 6.36
N LEU A 163 -15.45 10.56 5.71
CA LEU A 163 -14.20 10.20 6.37
C LEU A 163 -13.65 11.32 7.28
N MET A 164 -13.80 12.58 6.88
CA MET A 164 -13.28 13.73 7.63
C MET A 164 -13.87 13.85 9.05
N VAL A 165 -14.98 13.18 9.37
CA VAL A 165 -15.51 13.14 10.74
C VAL A 165 -14.56 12.42 11.72
N HIS A 166 -13.65 11.61 11.20
CA HIS A 166 -12.64 10.88 11.99
C HIS A 166 -11.32 11.62 12.13
N GLN A 167 -11.25 12.87 11.65
CA GLN A 167 -10.08 13.71 11.84
C GLN A 167 -9.90 14.01 13.35
N ARG A 168 -8.72 13.68 13.85
CA ARG A 168 -8.34 13.95 15.24
C ARG A 168 -7.88 15.39 15.43
N GLU A 169 -7.77 15.83 16.69
CA GLU A 169 -7.30 17.18 17.03
C GLU A 169 -5.89 17.49 16.49
N ASN A 170 -5.04 16.46 16.35
CA ASN A 170 -3.71 16.58 15.74
C ASN A 170 -3.74 16.67 14.20
N GLY A 171 -4.93 16.65 13.58
CA GLY A 171 -5.15 16.72 12.15
C GLY A 171 -5.07 15.38 11.41
N SER A 172 -4.66 14.30 12.08
CA SER A 172 -4.54 12.97 11.47
C SER A 172 -5.89 12.30 11.27
N LEU A 173 -5.94 11.39 10.29
CA LEU A 173 -6.97 10.35 10.21
C LEU A 173 -6.45 9.12 10.95
N PHE A 174 -7.11 8.77 12.05
CA PHE A 174 -6.81 7.58 12.86
C PHE A 174 -5.37 7.43 13.38
N ASP A 175 -4.62 8.51 13.52
CA ASP A 175 -3.17 8.48 13.78
C ASP A 175 -2.36 7.67 12.74
N SER A 176 -2.91 7.47 11.54
CA SER A 176 -2.27 6.77 10.42
C SER A 176 -1.68 7.78 9.44
N PRO A 177 -0.35 7.87 9.30
CA PRO A 177 0.26 8.74 8.30
C PRO A 177 -0.12 8.33 6.87
N ALA A 178 -0.23 7.03 6.58
CA ALA A 178 -0.66 6.55 5.27
C ALA A 178 -2.08 7.00 4.90
N ALA A 179 -3.04 6.88 5.84
CA ALA A 179 -4.42 7.30 5.59
C ALA A 179 -4.58 8.83 5.53
N THR A 180 -3.68 9.57 6.19
CA THR A 180 -3.68 11.05 6.21
C THR A 180 -3.03 11.65 4.96
N ALA A 181 -2.09 10.95 4.34
CA ALA A 181 -1.32 11.36 3.16
C ALA A 181 -2.17 11.42 1.88
#